data_AF-A0A1Q6I9H2-F1
#
_entry.id   AF-A0A1Q6I9H2-F1
#
_cell.length_a   1.000
_cell.length_b   1.000
_cell.length_c   1.000
_cell.angle_alpha   90.00
_cell.angle_beta   90.00
_cell.angle_gamma   90.00
#
_symmetry.space_group_name_H-M   'P 1'
#
loop_
_entity.id
_entity.type
_entity.pdbx_description
1 polymer ?
#
loop_
_entity_poly.entity_id
_entity_poly.type
_entity_poly.pdbx_seq_one_letter_code
_entity_poly.pdbx_strand_id
1 'polypeptide(L)'
;MRKETKENIQYSTAVGMLVLGASLAVAGFVCSEPMGQIHDSVLWLFAQCLLYAGSVFGISIYINSRFNNLIEQLKEKEGKK
;
A
#
# COMPACT_ATOMS: atom_id res chain seq x y z
N MET A 1 20.19 12.35 -1.46
CA MET A 1 18.72 12.42 -1.37
C MET A 1 18.27 11.78 -0.06
N ARG A 2 17.47 12.48 0.76
CA ARG A 2 17.06 12.06 2.12
C ARG A 2 16.22 10.77 2.08
N LYS A 3 16.50 9.83 2.99
CA LYS A 3 15.89 8.49 3.04
C LYS A 3 14.36 8.54 3.24
N GLU A 4 13.86 9.53 3.99
CA GLU A 4 12.44 9.80 4.24
C GLU A 4 11.57 9.95 2.97
N THR A 5 12.12 10.55 1.90
CA THR A 5 11.35 10.81 0.67
C THR A 5 11.05 9.52 -0.10
N LYS A 6 11.89 8.48 0.04
CA LYS A 6 11.69 7.18 -0.64
C LYS A 6 10.52 6.40 -0.05
N GLU A 7 10.34 6.47 1.27
CA GLU A 7 9.25 5.78 1.96
C GLU A 7 7.90 6.45 1.66
N ASN A 8 7.83 7.79 1.73
CA ASN A 8 6.63 8.53 1.36
C ASN A 8 6.25 8.33 -0.11
N ILE A 9 7.23 8.18 -1.01
CA ILE A 9 6.97 7.82 -2.41
C ILE A 9 6.38 6.41 -2.51
N GLN A 10 6.92 5.42 -1.79
CA GLN A 10 6.36 4.05 -1.84
C GLN A 10 4.91 4.00 -1.35
N TYR A 11 4.61 4.68 -0.24
CA TYR A 11 3.24 4.83 0.24
C TYR A 11 2.36 5.54 -0.80
N SER A 12 2.82 6.65 -1.37
CA SER A 12 2.09 7.40 -2.38
C SER A 12 1.82 6.55 -3.63
N THR A 13 2.79 5.75 -4.08
CA THR A 13 2.59 4.83 -5.22
C THR A 13 1.64 3.68 -4.90
N ALA A 14 1.65 3.16 -3.66
CA ALA A 14 0.73 2.12 -3.23
C ALA A 14 -0.71 2.63 -3.17
N VAL A 15 -0.93 3.85 -2.63
CA VAL A 15 -2.23 4.52 -2.67
C VAL A 15 -2.66 4.76 -4.13
N GLY A 16 -1.75 5.25 -4.99
CA GLY A 16 -2.03 5.49 -6.41
C GLY A 16 -2.46 4.22 -7.16
N MET A 17 -1.77 3.09 -6.92
CA MET A 17 -2.14 1.80 -7.50
C MET A 17 -3.49 1.27 -6.99
N LEU A 18 -3.83 1.49 -5.72
CA LEU A 18 -5.15 1.11 -5.19
C LEU A 18 -6.28 1.91 -5.86
N VAL A 19 -6.10 3.21 -6.01
CA VAL A 19 -7.09 4.09 -6.66
C VAL A 19 -7.25 3.72 -8.13
N LEU A 20 -6.15 3.45 -8.84
CA LEU A 20 -6.19 2.96 -10.22
C LEU A 20 -6.86 1.59 -10.34
N GLY A 21 -6.54 0.64 -9.46
CA GLY A 21 -7.17 -0.68 -9.44
C GLY A 21 -8.68 -0.61 -9.16
N ALA A 22 -9.10 0.22 -8.20
CA ALA A 22 -10.51 0.43 -7.88
C ALA A 22 -11.28 1.11 -9.03
N SER A 23 -10.69 2.13 -9.65
CA SER A 23 -11.31 2.80 -10.81
C SER A 23 -11.40 1.88 -12.04
N LEU A 24 -10.39 1.03 -12.29
CA LEU A 24 -10.46 0.00 -13.33
C LEU A 24 -11.54 -1.06 -13.03
N ALA A 25 -11.69 -1.47 -11.76
CA ALA A 25 -12.73 -2.42 -11.37
C ALA A 25 -14.13 -1.83 -11.57
N VAL A 26 -14.33 -0.56 -11.19
CA VAL A 26 -15.59 0.17 -11.43
C VAL A 26 -15.84 0.36 -12.93
N ALA A 27 -14.82 0.75 -13.71
CA ALA A 27 -14.93 0.87 -15.16
C ALA A 27 -15.21 -0.48 -15.83
N GLY A 28 -14.61 -1.57 -15.34
CA GLY A 28 -14.89 -2.94 -15.79
C GLY A 28 -16.32 -3.37 -15.46
N PHE A 29 -16.93 -2.86 -14.41
CA PHE A 29 -18.35 -3.06 -14.12
C PHE A 29 -19.27 -2.22 -15.01
N VAL A 30 -18.87 -0.99 -15.35
CA VAL A 30 -19.70 -0.01 -16.08
C VAL A 30 -19.60 -0.14 -17.60
N CYS A 31 -18.41 -0.44 -18.14
CA CYS A 31 -18.15 -0.49 -19.59
C CYS A 31 -18.18 -1.91 -20.19
N SER A 32 -18.40 -2.97 -19.40
CA SER A 32 -18.48 -4.33 -19.97
C SER A 32 -19.88 -4.61 -20.53
N GLU A 33 -19.97 -4.74 -21.85
CA GLU A 33 -21.06 -5.45 -22.55
C GLU A 33 -20.79 -6.96 -22.38
N PRO A 34 -21.50 -7.73 -21.53
CA PRO A 34 -22.88 -7.60 -21.06
C PRO A 34 -23.02 -7.07 -19.62
N MET A 35 -24.04 -6.25 -19.38
CA MET A 35 -24.35 -5.68 -18.06
C MET A 35 -24.53 -6.78 -17.01
N GLY A 36 -23.61 -6.84 -16.05
CA GLY A 36 -23.72 -7.70 -14.86
C GLY A 36 -22.77 -8.89 -14.78
N GLN A 37 -21.89 -9.12 -15.76
CA GLN A 37 -20.84 -10.14 -15.64
C GLN A 37 -19.47 -9.52 -15.45
N ILE A 38 -18.90 -9.71 -14.26
CA ILE A 38 -17.51 -9.37 -13.98
C ILE A 38 -16.65 -10.42 -14.68
N HIS A 39 -15.82 -10.00 -15.63
CA HIS A 39 -14.85 -10.89 -16.23
C HIS A 39 -13.82 -11.33 -15.17
N ASP A 40 -13.56 -12.64 -15.06
CA ASP A 40 -12.59 -13.20 -14.10
C ASP A 40 -11.22 -12.50 -14.18
N SER A 41 -10.82 -12.07 -15.38
CA SER A 41 -9.58 -11.34 -15.62
C SER A 41 -9.49 -10.00 -14.87
N VAL A 42 -10.61 -9.30 -14.72
CA VAL A 42 -10.67 -8.00 -14.02
C VAL A 42 -10.62 -8.21 -12.51
N LEU A 43 -11.35 -9.20 -12.01
CA LEU A 43 -11.34 -9.56 -10.59
C LEU A 43 -9.94 -10.03 -10.16
N TRP A 44 -9.26 -10.79 -11.03
CA TRP A 44 -7.89 -11.25 -10.80
C TRP A 44 -6.89 -10.09 -10.80
N LEU A 45 -6.97 -9.17 -11.75
CA LEU A 45 -6.11 -7.97 -11.77
C LEU A 45 -6.33 -7.11 -10.51
N PHE A 46 -7.59 -6.93 -10.10
CA PHE A 46 -7.95 -6.19 -8.89
C PHE A 46 -7.39 -6.86 -7.62
N ALA A 47 -7.48 -8.18 -7.52
CA ALA A 47 -6.87 -8.95 -6.43
C ALA A 47 -5.34 -8.76 -6.39
N GLN A 48 -4.69 -8.73 -7.56
CA GLN A 48 -3.25 -8.46 -7.66
C GLN A 48 -2.89 -7.05 -7.15
N CYS A 49 -3.69 -6.03 -7.50
CA CYS A 49 -3.51 -4.67 -7.00
C CYS A 49 -3.67 -4.58 -5.48
N LEU A 50 -4.69 -5.25 -4.93
CA LEU A 50 -4.92 -5.35 -3.48
C LEU A 50 -3.77 -6.05 -2.75
N LEU A 51 -3.26 -7.15 -3.32
CA LEU A 51 -2.17 -7.93 -2.73
C LEU A 51 -0.85 -7.15 -2.73
N TYR A 52 -0.57 -6.42 -3.81
CA TYR A 52 0.58 -5.51 -3.89
C TYR A 52 0.47 -4.38 -2.87
N ALA A 53 -0.67 -3.70 -2.83
CA ALA A 53 -0.90 -2.62 -1.88
C ALA A 53 -0.81 -3.10 -0.43
N GLY A 54 -1.50 -4.21 -0.10
CA GLY A 54 -1.46 -4.81 1.23
C GLY A 54 -0.04 -5.20 1.67
N SER A 55 0.78 -5.70 0.74
CA SER A 55 2.19 -6.04 1.01
C SER A 55 3.03 -4.80 1.32
N VAL A 56 2.87 -3.72 0.54
CA VAL A 56 3.59 -2.46 0.75
C VAL A 56 3.16 -1.79 2.05
N PHE A 57 1.85 -1.65 2.30
CA PHE A 57 1.35 -1.05 3.55
C PHE A 57 1.69 -1.88 4.78
N GLY A 58 1.56 -3.22 4.71
CA GLY A 58 1.84 -4.11 5.84
C GLY A 58 3.31 -4.07 6.29
N ILE A 59 4.24 -4.12 5.34
CA ILE A 59 5.68 -4.02 5.63
C ILE A 59 6.01 -2.63 6.17
N SER A 60 5.41 -1.59 5.60
CA SER A 60 5.76 -0.22 5.97
C SER A 60 5.22 0.17 7.36
N ILE A 61 4.03 -0.31 7.78
CA ILE A 61 3.56 -0.17 9.17
C ILE A 61 4.49 -0.94 10.13
N TYR A 62 4.90 -2.15 9.76
CA TYR A 62 5.81 -2.97 10.58
C TYR A 62 7.16 -2.28 10.80
N ILE A 63 7.76 -1.73 9.73
CA ILE A 63 9.03 -0.99 9.80
C ILE A 63 8.88 0.24 10.68
N ASN A 64 7.86 1.07 10.47
CA ASN A 64 7.66 2.28 11.25
C ASN A 64 7.48 1.98 12.75
N SER A 65 6.69 0.95 13.08
CA SER A 65 6.51 0.50 14.47
C SER A 65 7.82 0.02 15.09
N ARG A 66 8.61 -0.80 14.38
CA ARG A 66 9.91 -1.26 14.86
C ARG A 66 10.92 -0.11 15.00
N PHE A 67 10.93 0.83 14.08
CA PHE A 67 11.84 1.97 14.10
C PHE A 67 11.56 2.90 15.29
N ASN A 68 10.29 3.21 15.55
CA ASN A 68 9.90 3.97 16.74
C ASN A 68 10.30 3.27 18.03
N ASN A 69 10.07 1.96 18.14
CA ASN A 69 10.48 1.17 19.30
C ASN A 69 12.01 1.20 19.52
N LEU A 70 12.81 1.19 18.45
CA LEU A 70 14.27 1.32 18.57
C LEU A 70 14.68 2.72 19.03
N ILE A 71 14.05 3.77 18.50
CA ILE A 71 14.34 5.15 18.90
C ILE A 71 14.03 5.35 20.39
N GLU A 72 12.91 4.82 20.88
CA GLU A 72 12.55 4.89 22.30
C GLU A 72 13.60 4.20 23.18
N GLN A 73 14.05 2.99 22.81
CA GLN A 73 15.10 2.29 23.55
C GLN A 73 16.43 3.03 23.59
N LEU A 74 16.81 3.70 22.48
CA LEU A 74 18.02 4.52 22.43
C LEU A 74 17.90 5.74 23.33
N LYS A 75 16.74 6.41 23.32
CA LYS A 75 16.48 7.59 24.14
C LYS A 75 16.49 7.26 25.63
N GLU A 76 15.96 6.11 26.02
CA GLU A 76 16.02 5.62 27.41
C GLU A 76 17.46 5.31 27.85
N LYS A 77 18.30 4.79 26.94
CA LYS A 77 19.73 4.55 27.22
C LYS A 77 20.55 5.83 27.36
N GLU A 78 20.28 6.86 26.54
CA GLU A 78 20.97 8.15 26.64
C GLU A 78 20.55 8.94 27.88
N GLY A 79 19.27 8.88 28.28
CA GLY A 79 18.78 9.55 29.49
C GLY A 79 19.26 8.96 30.81
N LYS A 80 19.93 7.80 30.78
CA LYS A 80 20.55 7.15 31.95
C LYS A 80 22.05 7.42 32.11
N LYS A 81 22.65 8.27 31.27
CA LYS A 81 24.02 8.80 31.44
C LYS A 81 23.99 10.18 32.09
#